data_AF-A0A1Y1SGV0-F1
#
_entry.id   AF-A0A1Y1SGV0-F1
#
_cell.length_a   1.000
_cell.length_b   1.000
_cell.length_c   1.000
_cell.angle_alpha   90.00
_cell.angle_beta   90.00
_cell.angle_gamma   90.00
#
_symmetry.space_group_name_H-M   'P 1'
#
loop_
_entity.id
_entity.type
_entity.pdbx_description
1 polymer ?
#
loop_
_entity_poly.entity_id
_entity_poly.type
_entity_poly.pdbx_seq_one_letter_code
_entity_poly.pdbx_strand_id
1 'polypeptide(L)' 'MTRTTTSILILIGSSMILSACGNRDGDTSSSAQGREETRNIRNTQAIGYSGDAIADKLDAALDANDARNDRLREAD' A
#
# COMPACT_ATOMS: atom_id res chain seq x y z
N MET A 1 44.17 7.86 -28.90
CA MET A 1 43.52 8.12 -27.59
C MET A 1 42.03 8.39 -27.79
N THR A 2 41.27 7.44 -28.35
CA THR A 2 39.84 7.62 -28.69
C THR A 2 38.96 6.44 -28.25
N ARG A 3 39.55 5.31 -27.82
CA ARG A 3 38.83 4.09 -27.37
C ARG A 3 38.53 4.10 -25.86
N THR A 4 39.29 4.84 -25.07
CA THR A 4 39.12 4.94 -23.61
C THR A 4 37.99 5.91 -23.21
N THR A 5 37.75 6.94 -24.01
CA THR A 5 36.67 7.93 -23.78
C THR A 5 35.28 7.35 -24.02
N THR A 6 35.12 6.40 -24.96
CA THR A 6 33.82 5.77 -25.26
C THR A 6 33.35 4.85 -24.13
N SER A 7 34.26 4.14 -23.46
CA SER A 7 33.92 3.24 -22.34
C SER A 7 33.45 4.00 -21.09
N ILE A 8 33.94 5.21 -20.86
CA ILE A 8 33.53 6.04 -19.71
C ILE A 8 32.10 6.55 -19.88
N LEU A 9 31.69 6.88 -21.11
CA LEU A 9 30.33 7.34 -21.42
C LEU A 9 29.27 6.25 -21.20
N ILE A 10 29.59 4.98 -21.46
CA ILE A 10 28.68 3.84 -21.24
C ILE A 10 28.48 3.56 -19.73
N LEU A 11 29.52 3.75 -18.94
CA LEU A 11 29.49 3.56 -17.49
C LEU A 11 28.63 4.62 -16.78
N ILE A 12 28.69 5.87 -17.23
CA ILE A 12 27.88 6.98 -16.68
C ILE A 12 26.39 6.82 -17.06
N GLY A 13 26.10 6.35 -18.28
CA GLY A 13 24.72 6.11 -18.72
C GLY A 13 23.99 5.03 -17.92
N SER A 14 24.72 3.99 -17.49
CA SER A 14 24.16 2.86 -16.73
C SER A 14 23.71 3.26 -15.32
N SER A 15 24.38 4.23 -14.70
CA SER A 15 24.03 4.72 -13.36
C SER A 15 22.72 5.53 -13.34
N MET A 16 22.36 6.20 -14.43
CA MET A 16 21.11 6.96 -14.50
C MET A 16 19.86 6.07 -14.65
N ILE A 17 19.99 4.92 -15.30
CA ILE A 17 18.86 3.98 -15.47
C ILE A 17 18.46 3.36 -14.13
N LEU A 18 19.43 3.15 -13.21
CA LEU A 18 19.15 2.62 -11.88
C LEU A 18 18.37 3.61 -10.99
N SER A 19 18.58 4.91 -11.15
CA SER A 19 17.87 5.94 -10.37
C SER A 19 16.41 6.15 -10.81
N ALA A 20 16.03 5.72 -12.02
CA ALA A 20 14.66 5.83 -12.52
C ALA A 20 13.75 4.66 -12.08
N CYS A 21 14.33 3.55 -11.59
CA CYS A 21 13.59 2.38 -11.13
C CYS A 21 13.38 2.35 -9.61
N GLY A 22 13.93 3.29 -8.86
CA GLY A 22 13.95 3.27 -7.40
C GLY A 22 13.43 4.55 -6.78
N ASN A 23 12.14 4.86 -6.98
CA ASN A 23 11.37 5.57 -5.95
C ASN A 23 9.87 5.49 -6.28
N ARG A 24 9.19 4.49 -5.73
CA ARG A 24 7.75 4.52 -5.50
C ARG A 24 7.53 4.38 -4.01
N ASP A 25 7.95 5.40 -3.28
CA ASP A 25 7.43 5.63 -1.93
C ASP A 25 5.98 6.06 -2.14
N GLY A 26 5.08 5.09 -2.17
CA GLY A 26 3.65 5.33 -2.17
C GLY A 26 3.31 6.05 -0.89
N ASP A 27 2.81 7.27 -1.00
CA ASP A 27 2.32 8.05 0.12
C ASP A 27 1.14 7.30 0.74
N THR A 28 1.38 6.64 1.89
CA THR A 28 0.42 5.76 2.56
C THR A 28 -0.63 6.52 3.37
N SER A 29 -0.76 7.83 3.14
CA SER A 29 -1.79 8.65 3.78
C SER A 29 -3.14 8.43 3.09
N SER A 30 -3.69 7.23 3.22
CA SER A 30 -5.11 6.99 3.01
C SER A 30 -5.84 7.74 4.12
N SER A 31 -6.53 8.82 3.74
CA SER A 31 -7.38 9.64 4.61
C SER A 31 -8.20 8.75 5.55
N ALA A 32 -8.17 9.08 6.84
CA ALA A 32 -8.69 8.30 7.98
C ALA A 32 -10.14 7.77 7.81
N GLN A 33 -10.32 6.73 7.00
CA GLN A 33 -11.61 6.13 6.68
C GLN A 33 -11.60 4.64 7.02
N GLY A 34 -12.68 4.19 7.67
CA GLY A 34 -12.85 2.81 8.15
C GLY A 34 -12.35 2.61 9.59
N ARG A 35 -12.44 1.36 10.07
CA ARG A 35 -11.96 0.97 11.40
C ARG A 35 -10.43 1.04 11.46
N GLU A 36 -9.88 1.22 12.67
CA GLU A 36 -8.43 1.22 12.86
C GLU A 36 -7.80 -0.10 12.37
N GLU A 37 -8.48 -1.22 12.62
CA GLU A 37 -8.03 -2.56 12.27
C GLU A 37 -7.91 -2.77 10.75
N THR A 38 -8.72 -2.07 9.94
CA THR A 38 -8.77 -2.25 8.48
C THR A 38 -7.99 -1.18 7.71
N ARG A 39 -7.45 -0.17 8.42
CA ARG A 39 -6.70 0.95 7.81
C ARG A 39 -5.51 0.50 6.97
N ASN A 40 -4.75 -0.50 7.44
CA ASN A 40 -3.59 -0.99 6.68
C ASN A 40 -3.98 -1.81 5.43
N ILE A 41 -5.17 -2.42 5.43
CA ILE A 41 -5.71 -3.09 4.23
C ILE A 41 -6.05 -2.04 3.18
N ARG A 42 -6.62 -0.91 3.61
CA ARG A 42 -6.94 0.22 2.73
C ARG A 42 -5.70 0.78 2.03
N ASN A 43 -4.57 0.82 2.74
CA ASN A 43 -3.27 1.23 2.18
C ASN A 43 -2.81 0.35 1.00
N THR A 44 -3.25 -0.90 0.91
CA THR A 44 -2.90 -1.77 -0.24
C THR A 44 -3.48 -1.26 -1.57
N GLN A 45 -4.44 -0.32 -1.53
CA GLN A 45 -4.96 0.36 -2.71
C GLN A 45 -3.87 1.13 -3.47
N ALA A 46 -2.90 1.71 -2.75
CA ALA A 46 -1.81 2.49 -3.33
C ALA A 46 -0.83 1.65 -4.15
N ILE A 47 -0.79 0.33 -3.91
CA ILE A 47 0.07 -0.62 -4.63
C ILE A 47 -0.71 -1.48 -5.64
N GLY A 48 -1.98 -1.14 -5.92
CA GLY A 48 -2.77 -1.76 -7.00
C GLY A 48 -3.62 -2.97 -6.59
N TYR A 49 -3.71 -3.29 -5.30
CA TYR A 49 -4.72 -4.23 -4.80
C TYR A 49 -6.05 -3.53 -4.53
N SER A 50 -7.16 -4.26 -4.49
CA SER A 50 -8.48 -3.71 -4.16
C SER A 50 -8.65 -3.43 -2.65
N GLY A 51 -7.73 -2.64 -2.07
CA GLY A 51 -7.65 -2.40 -0.63
C GLY A 51 -8.92 -1.81 -0.03
N ASP A 52 -9.51 -0.81 -0.69
CA ASP A 52 -10.76 -0.18 -0.24
C ASP A 52 -11.92 -1.18 -0.16
N ALA A 53 -12.16 -1.91 -1.24
CA ALA A 53 -13.27 -2.86 -1.32
C ALA A 53 -13.12 -4.04 -0.34
N ILE A 54 -11.89 -4.43 -0.02
CA ILE A 54 -11.62 -5.46 0.98
C ILE A 54 -11.85 -4.90 2.38
N ALA A 55 -11.35 -3.68 2.66
CA ALA A 55 -11.54 -3.01 3.94
C ALA A 55 -13.03 -2.80 4.24
N ASP A 56 -13.82 -2.33 3.26
CA ASP A 56 -15.26 -2.10 3.43
C ASP A 56 -16.01 -3.39 3.79
N LYS A 57 -15.67 -4.51 3.14
CA LYS A 57 -16.28 -5.82 3.45
C LYS A 57 -15.90 -6.31 4.84
N LEU A 58 -14.65 -6.11 5.23
CA LEU A 58 -14.17 -6.53 6.53
C LEU A 58 -14.77 -5.68 7.65
N ASP A 59 -14.85 -4.36 7.47
CA ASP A 59 -15.54 -3.45 8.40
C ASP A 59 -16.99 -3.90 8.63
N ALA A 60 -17.74 -4.16 7.56
CA ALA A 60 -19.12 -4.63 7.66
C ALA A 60 -19.24 -5.98 8.41
N ALA A 61 -18.28 -6.88 8.23
CA ALA A 61 -18.26 -8.17 8.93
C ALA A 61 -17.94 -8.02 10.42
N LEU A 62 -17.00 -7.13 10.76
CA LEU A 62 -16.65 -6.83 12.15
C LEU A 62 -17.82 -6.15 12.87
N ASP A 63 -18.47 -5.19 12.23
CA ASP A 63 -19.64 -4.51 12.80
C ASP A 63 -20.80 -5.48 13.05
N ALA A 64 -21.02 -6.42 12.13
CA ALA A 64 -22.01 -7.49 12.33
C ALA A 64 -21.62 -8.43 13.48
N ASN A 65 -20.32 -8.67 13.71
CA ASN A 65 -19.84 -9.47 14.81
C ASN A 65 -20.03 -8.77 16.17
N ASP A 66 -19.67 -7.49 16.25
CA ASP A 66 -19.82 -6.66 17.44
C ASP A 66 -21.30 -6.59 17.83
N ALA A 67 -22.18 -6.29 16.87
CA ALA A 67 -23.62 -6.28 17.08
C ALA A 67 -24.18 -7.62 17.59
N ARG A 68 -23.61 -8.75 17.14
CA ARG A 68 -24.00 -10.07 17.62
C ARG A 68 -23.50 -10.31 19.05
N ASN A 69 -22.27 -9.93 19.37
CA ASN A 69 -21.70 -10.10 20.71
C ASN A 69 -22.46 -9.26 21.74
N ASP A 70 -22.86 -8.04 21.38
CA ASP A 70 -23.64 -7.18 22.27
C ASP A 70 -25.01 -7.78 22.59
N ARG A 71 -25.67 -8.40 21.61
CA ARG A 71 -26.92 -9.14 21.84
C ARG A 71 -26.74 -10.33 22.76
N LEU A 72 -25.60 -11.01 22.70
CA LEU A 72 -25.31 -12.14 23.58
C LEU A 72 -25.07 -11.65 25.02
N ARG A 73 -24.34 -10.55 25.19
CA ARG A 73 -24.10 -9.94 26.52
C ARG A 73 -25.37 -9.40 27.17
N GLU A 74 -26.31 -8.88 26.39
CA GLU A 74 -27.62 -8.43 26.90
C GLU A 74 -28.53 -9.59 27.29
N ALA A 75 -28.31 -10.79 26.74
CA ALA A 75 -29.12 -11.97 27.02
C ALA A 75 -28.65 -12.79 28.23
N ASP A 76 -27.45 -12.50 28.75
CA ASP A 76 -26.83 -13.14 29.93
C ASP A 76 -27.06 -12.31 31.21
#